data_AF-A0A968TA51-F1
#
_entry.id   AF-A0A968TA51-F1
#
_cell.length_a   1.000
_cell.length_b   1.000
_cell.length_c   1.000
_cell.angle_alpha   90.00
_cell.angle_beta   90.00
_cell.angle_gamma   90.00
#
_symmetry.space_group_name_H-M   'P 1'
#
loop_
_entity.id
_entity.type
_entity.pdbx_description
1 polymer ?
#
loop_
_entity_poly.entity_id
_entity_poly.type
_entity_poly.pdbx_seq_one_letter_code
_entity_poly.pdbx_strand_id
1 'polypeptide(L)'
;FLVWQEGGVTPDCVIEITSESTRQTDSVEKRRLYADLGVTEYFQYDPSGDYLDPSLIGFRLVDGTYEPMTADRKGDGMLTIGSDVLGLELRLDNGQLRFYVPETGQKLLSYSESEVERLQAVKSLAEAEARRERAEAGVYSLAEQLLRTGMSVEQVAAIANLDAADLRQRFGG
;
A
#
# COMPACT_ATOMS: atom_id res chain seq x y z
N PHE A 1 -11.25 -10.96 -22.53
CA PHE A 1 -9.79 -11.24 -22.56
C PHE A 1 -9.44 -11.82 -23.92
N LEU A 2 -8.47 -11.26 -24.65
CA LEU A 2 -8.13 -11.70 -26.02
C LEU A 2 -6.70 -12.26 -26.06
N VAL A 3 -6.57 -13.57 -25.86
CA VAL A 3 -5.30 -14.32 -25.74
C VAL A 3 -4.34 -14.10 -26.93
N TRP A 4 -4.86 -13.77 -28.11
CA TRP A 4 -4.05 -13.53 -29.32
C TRP A 4 -3.26 -12.21 -29.30
N GLN A 5 -3.61 -11.23 -28.46
CA GLN A 5 -2.84 -9.98 -28.33
C GLN A 5 -1.64 -10.14 -27.38
N GLU A 6 -1.67 -11.13 -26.49
CA GLU A 6 -0.62 -11.44 -25.50
C GLU A 6 0.31 -12.56 -25.98
N GLY A 7 0.49 -12.71 -27.30
CA GLY A 7 1.41 -13.71 -27.86
C GLY A 7 1.03 -15.17 -27.60
N GLY A 8 -0.24 -15.45 -27.25
CA GLY A 8 -0.71 -16.81 -26.92
C GLY A 8 -0.49 -17.23 -25.48
N VAL A 9 0.00 -16.34 -24.60
CA VAL A 9 0.19 -16.62 -23.17
C VAL A 9 -1.15 -16.45 -22.45
N THR A 10 -1.58 -17.49 -21.74
CA THR A 10 -2.75 -17.45 -20.86
C THR A 10 -2.32 -17.10 -19.44
N PRO A 11 -3.14 -16.37 -18.68
CA PRO A 11 -2.82 -16.05 -17.29
C PRO A 11 -2.93 -17.30 -16.42
N ASP A 12 -2.01 -17.47 -15.47
CA ASP A 12 -2.08 -18.58 -14.50
C ASP A 12 -3.17 -18.35 -13.44
N CYS A 13 -3.57 -17.10 -13.22
CA CYS A 13 -4.61 -16.72 -12.26
C CYS A 13 -5.57 -15.69 -12.87
N VAL A 14 -6.87 -15.90 -12.68
CA VAL A 14 -7.93 -14.98 -13.11
C VAL A 14 -8.80 -14.61 -11.91
N ILE A 15 -9.06 -13.32 -11.74
CA ILE A 15 -9.98 -12.79 -10.73
C ILE A 15 -11.10 -12.05 -11.46
N GLU A 16 -12.32 -12.52 -11.31
CA GLU A 16 -13.51 -11.95 -11.92
C GLU A 16 -14.34 -11.18 -10.89
N ILE A 17 -14.76 -9.96 -11.25
CA ILE A 17 -15.64 -9.13 -10.44
C ILE A 17 -17.04 -9.22 -11.03
N THR A 18 -17.94 -9.89 -10.31
CA THR A 18 -19.31 -10.15 -10.79
C THR A 18 -20.19 -8.91 -10.62
N SER A 19 -21.09 -8.68 -11.58
CA SER A 19 -22.15 -7.66 -11.49
C SER A 19 -23.47 -8.18 -12.07
N GLU A 20 -24.57 -7.44 -11.90
CA GLU A 20 -25.92 -7.82 -12.33
C GLU A 20 -26.01 -8.35 -13.78
N SER A 21 -25.21 -7.78 -14.69
CA SER A 21 -25.25 -8.08 -16.13
C SER A 21 -24.57 -9.39 -16.55
N THR A 22 -23.86 -10.09 -15.64
CA THR A 22 -22.99 -11.26 -15.96
C THR A 22 -23.41 -12.56 -15.26
N ARG A 23 -24.63 -12.62 -14.70
CA ARG A 23 -24.94 -13.46 -13.54
C ARG A 23 -24.98 -14.99 -13.69
N GLN A 24 -25.32 -15.61 -14.84
CA GLN A 24 -25.53 -17.08 -14.84
C GLN A 24 -25.03 -17.86 -16.06
N THR A 25 -25.35 -17.43 -17.29
CA THR A 25 -24.86 -18.15 -18.48
C THR A 25 -23.34 -17.96 -18.66
N ASP A 26 -22.86 -16.77 -18.32
CA ASP A 26 -21.48 -16.34 -18.51
C ASP A 26 -20.50 -17.03 -17.54
N SER A 27 -20.88 -17.26 -16.28
CA SER A 27 -19.99 -17.82 -15.25
C SER A 27 -19.63 -19.30 -15.49
N VAL A 28 -20.55 -20.08 -16.08
CA VAL A 28 -20.29 -21.49 -16.42
C VAL A 28 -19.43 -21.59 -17.67
N GLU A 29 -19.74 -20.80 -18.70
CA GLU A 29 -18.98 -20.76 -19.95
C GLU A 29 -17.56 -20.25 -19.72
N LYS A 30 -17.39 -19.18 -18.94
CA LYS A 30 -16.08 -18.63 -18.56
C LYS A 30 -15.24 -19.62 -17.75
N ARG A 31 -15.82 -20.31 -16.78
CA ARG A 31 -15.09 -21.36 -16.04
C ARG A 31 -14.58 -22.46 -16.96
N ARG A 32 -15.40 -22.93 -17.90
CA ARG A 32 -14.96 -23.93 -18.88
C ARG A 32 -13.87 -23.37 -19.78
N LEU A 33 -14.05 -22.17 -20.32
CA LEU A 33 -13.06 -21.48 -21.13
C LEU A 33 -11.71 -21.36 -20.40
N TYR A 34 -11.71 -20.90 -19.15
CA TYR A 34 -10.47 -20.76 -18.38
C TYR A 34 -9.83 -22.10 -18.05
N ALA A 35 -10.61 -23.17 -17.82
CA ALA A 35 -10.08 -24.51 -17.66
C ALA A 35 -9.43 -25.02 -18.96
N ASP A 36 -10.09 -24.83 -20.10
CA ASP A 36 -9.57 -25.20 -21.42
C ASP A 36 -8.29 -24.41 -21.78
N LEU A 37 -8.17 -23.18 -21.28
CA LEU A 37 -6.98 -22.32 -21.42
C LEU A 37 -5.87 -22.65 -20.41
N GLY A 38 -6.09 -23.58 -19.48
CA GLY A 38 -5.10 -23.99 -18.49
C GLY A 38 -4.86 -22.98 -17.36
N VAL A 39 -5.80 -22.06 -17.10
CA VAL A 39 -5.71 -21.12 -15.98
C VAL A 39 -5.70 -21.93 -14.68
N THR A 40 -4.66 -21.78 -13.87
CA THR A 40 -4.43 -22.61 -12.68
C THR A 40 -5.37 -22.26 -11.53
N GLU A 41 -5.63 -20.97 -11.32
CA GLU A 41 -6.53 -20.47 -10.27
C GLU A 41 -7.55 -19.48 -10.80
N TYR A 42 -8.81 -19.63 -10.40
CA TYR A 42 -9.91 -18.78 -10.81
C TYR A 42 -10.74 -18.32 -9.62
N PHE A 43 -10.89 -17.01 -9.44
CA PHE A 43 -11.63 -16.41 -8.35
C PHE A 43 -12.81 -15.60 -8.86
N GLN A 44 -13.91 -15.61 -8.11
CA GLN A 44 -15.05 -14.72 -8.31
C GLN A 44 -15.26 -13.90 -7.04
N TYR A 45 -15.39 -12.59 -7.22
CA TYR A 45 -15.64 -11.62 -6.17
C TYR A 45 -16.89 -10.81 -6.50
N ASP A 46 -17.77 -10.70 -5.54
CA ASP A 46 -18.97 -9.88 -5.62
C ASP A 46 -18.86 -8.72 -4.62
N PRO A 47 -18.64 -7.48 -5.09
CA PRO A 47 -18.51 -6.33 -4.21
C PRO A 47 -19.83 -5.89 -3.57
N SER A 48 -21.00 -6.25 -4.13
CA SER A 48 -22.29 -5.90 -3.54
C SER A 48 -22.83 -6.98 -2.59
N GLY A 49 -22.46 -8.24 -2.85
CA GLY A 49 -22.91 -9.41 -2.11
C GLY A 49 -24.30 -9.91 -2.53
N ASP A 50 -24.89 -9.36 -3.59
CA ASP A 50 -26.25 -9.71 -4.07
C ASP A 50 -26.27 -10.94 -5.00
N TYR A 51 -25.09 -11.36 -5.47
CA TYR A 51 -24.91 -12.30 -6.57
C TYR A 51 -24.16 -13.57 -6.16
N LEU A 52 -23.28 -13.48 -5.18
CA LEU A 52 -22.41 -14.57 -4.75
C LEU A 52 -22.45 -14.77 -3.22
N ASP A 53 -22.71 -16.01 -2.80
CA ASP A 53 -22.67 -16.42 -1.39
C ASP A 53 -21.74 -17.65 -1.22
N PRO A 54 -20.58 -17.52 -0.55
CA PRO A 54 -20.04 -16.28 0.01
C PRO A 54 -19.53 -15.33 -1.09
N SER A 55 -19.46 -14.01 -0.82
CA SER A 55 -19.09 -12.97 -1.80
C SER A 55 -17.65 -13.05 -2.36
N LEU A 56 -16.88 -14.07 -1.99
CA LEU A 56 -15.62 -14.44 -2.60
C LEU A 56 -15.52 -15.98 -2.62
N ILE A 57 -15.31 -16.54 -3.81
CA ILE A 57 -15.05 -17.97 -4.01
C ILE A 57 -13.83 -18.16 -4.92
N GLY A 58 -13.09 -19.23 -4.69
CA GLY A 58 -11.92 -19.61 -5.48
C GLY A 58 -12.04 -21.03 -6.01
N PHE A 59 -11.39 -21.30 -7.14
CA PHE A 59 -11.30 -22.59 -7.78
C PHE A 59 -9.87 -22.85 -8.24
N ARG A 60 -9.43 -24.10 -8.14
CA ARG A 60 -8.14 -24.57 -8.63
C ARG A 60 -8.32 -25.62 -9.72
N LEU A 61 -7.54 -25.51 -10.78
CA LEU A 61 -7.55 -26.49 -11.86
C LEU A 61 -6.82 -27.76 -11.42
N VAL A 62 -7.54 -28.88 -11.43
CA VAL A 62 -7.04 -30.23 -11.11
C VAL A 62 -7.50 -31.16 -12.23
N ASP A 63 -6.55 -31.82 -12.90
CA ASP A 63 -6.81 -32.73 -14.03
C ASP A 63 -7.79 -32.17 -15.09
N GLY A 64 -7.64 -30.88 -15.41
CA GLY A 64 -8.45 -30.18 -16.42
C GLY A 64 -9.84 -29.76 -15.94
N THR A 65 -10.17 -29.94 -14.66
CA THR A 65 -11.45 -29.51 -14.07
C THR A 65 -11.21 -28.60 -12.87
N TYR A 66 -12.07 -27.59 -12.69
CA TYR A 66 -12.00 -26.72 -11.52
C TYR A 66 -12.60 -27.38 -10.28
N GLU A 67 -11.81 -27.46 -9.21
CA GLU A 67 -12.23 -27.85 -7.88
C GLU A 67 -12.33 -26.61 -6.96
N PRO A 68 -13.33 -26.52 -6.08
CA PRO A 68 -13.49 -25.38 -5.17
C PRO A 68 -12.35 -25.32 -4.14
N MET A 69 -11.82 -24.13 -3.93
CA MET A 69 -10.82 -23.86 -2.90
C MET A 69 -11.52 -23.59 -1.56
N THR A 70 -10.94 -24.09 -0.47
CA THR A 70 -11.48 -23.84 0.88
C THR A 70 -11.23 -22.39 1.27
N ALA A 71 -12.32 -21.67 1.58
CA ALA A 71 -12.23 -20.39 2.26
C ALA A 71 -12.07 -20.61 3.77
N ASP A 72 -11.12 -19.91 4.38
CA ASP A 72 -10.89 -19.92 5.81
C ASP A 72 -11.33 -18.59 6.44
N ARG A 73 -11.51 -18.58 7.76
CA ARG A 73 -11.67 -17.38 8.57
C ARG A 73 -10.56 -17.35 9.59
N LYS A 74 -9.57 -16.48 9.38
CA LYS A 74 -8.47 -16.29 10.34
C LYS A 74 -9.00 -15.62 11.62
N GLY A 75 -8.13 -15.42 12.60
CA GLY A 75 -8.50 -14.86 13.92
C GLY A 75 -9.17 -13.47 13.89
N ASP A 76 -9.13 -12.77 12.75
CA ASP A 76 -9.83 -11.51 12.47
C ASP A 76 -11.27 -11.72 11.91
N GLY A 77 -11.69 -12.97 11.67
CA GLY A 77 -12.98 -13.35 11.10
C GLY A 77 -13.12 -13.11 9.59
N MET A 78 -12.08 -12.58 8.94
CA MET A 78 -12.10 -12.24 7.51
C MET A 78 -12.08 -13.49 6.66
N LEU A 79 -13.00 -13.56 5.69
CA LEU A 79 -12.99 -14.62 4.69
C LEU A 79 -11.71 -14.51 3.86
N THR A 80 -10.94 -15.59 3.83
CA THR A 80 -9.60 -15.65 3.25
C THR A 80 -9.48 -16.87 2.33
N ILE A 81 -8.94 -16.68 1.14
CA ILE A 81 -8.55 -17.77 0.23
C ILE A 81 -7.09 -17.56 -0.16
N GLY A 82 -6.24 -18.57 0.04
CA GLY A 82 -4.83 -18.54 -0.38
C GLY A 82 -4.69 -18.82 -1.87
N SER A 83 -3.87 -18.04 -2.58
CA SER A 83 -3.48 -18.26 -3.97
C SER A 83 -2.03 -18.71 -4.02
N ASP A 84 -1.79 -19.92 -4.53
CA ASP A 84 -0.44 -20.44 -4.71
C ASP A 84 0.23 -19.79 -5.93
N VAL A 85 -0.55 -19.42 -6.96
CA VAL A 85 -0.05 -18.74 -8.16
C VAL A 85 0.49 -17.36 -7.81
N LEU A 86 -0.22 -16.61 -6.97
CA LEU A 86 0.18 -15.26 -6.58
C LEU A 86 1.13 -15.25 -5.38
N GLY A 87 1.17 -16.31 -4.58
CA GLY A 87 1.84 -16.33 -3.28
C GLY A 87 1.19 -15.34 -2.29
N LEU A 88 -0.13 -15.14 -2.40
CA LEU A 88 -0.88 -14.12 -1.66
C LEU A 88 -2.18 -14.69 -1.09
N GLU A 89 -2.69 -14.03 -0.06
CA GLU A 89 -4.03 -14.28 0.46
C GLU A 89 -5.02 -13.23 -0.06
N LEU A 90 -6.09 -13.71 -0.68
CA LEU A 90 -7.24 -12.90 -1.05
C LEU A 90 -8.18 -12.85 0.15
N ARG A 91 -8.37 -11.67 0.73
CA ARG A 91 -9.22 -11.45 1.89
C ARG A 91 -10.33 -10.45 1.61
N LEU A 92 -11.48 -10.66 2.23
CA LEU A 92 -12.54 -9.64 2.30
C LEU A 92 -12.38 -8.80 3.57
N ASP A 93 -11.73 -7.65 3.41
CA ASP A 93 -11.59 -6.62 4.44
C ASP A 93 -12.72 -5.59 4.28
N ASN A 94 -13.65 -5.57 5.24
CA ASN A 94 -14.85 -4.71 5.17
C ASN A 94 -15.63 -4.84 3.85
N GLY A 95 -15.72 -6.07 3.33
CA GLY A 95 -16.39 -6.39 2.05
C GLY A 95 -15.57 -6.05 0.80
N GLN A 96 -14.39 -5.43 0.94
CA GLN A 96 -13.48 -5.14 -0.17
C GLN A 96 -12.47 -6.27 -0.35
N LEU A 97 -12.27 -6.70 -1.59
CA LEU A 97 -11.20 -7.63 -1.93
C LEU A 97 -9.83 -6.95 -1.75
N ARG A 98 -9.01 -7.53 -0.89
CA ARG A 98 -7.65 -7.07 -0.57
C ARG A 98 -6.67 -8.24 -0.57
N PHE A 99 -5.40 -7.93 -0.85
CA PHE A 99 -4.33 -8.92 -0.94
C PHE A 99 -3.39 -8.79 0.23
N TYR A 100 -3.01 -9.91 0.83
CA TYR A 100 -2.13 -9.97 1.99
C TYR A 100 -0.96 -10.91 1.73
N VAL A 101 0.22 -10.54 2.22
CA VAL A 101 1.39 -11.42 2.27
C VAL A 101 1.15 -12.47 3.36
N PRO A 102 1.12 -13.78 3.05
CA PRO A 102 0.77 -14.82 4.03
C PRO A 102 1.70 -14.85 5.25
N GLU A 103 2.99 -14.64 5.05
CA GLU A 103 4.03 -14.77 6.08
C GLU A 103 3.96 -13.65 7.12
N THR A 104 3.67 -12.43 6.68
CA THR A 104 3.67 -11.24 7.54
C THR A 104 2.27 -10.78 7.94
N GLY A 105 1.24 -11.21 7.20
CA GLY A 105 -0.11 -10.66 7.31
C GLY A 105 -0.22 -9.22 6.85
N GLN A 106 0.76 -8.69 6.11
CA GLN A 106 0.76 -7.31 5.64
C GLN A 106 -0.13 -7.15 4.40
N LYS A 107 -1.02 -6.15 4.42
CA LYS A 107 -1.83 -5.76 3.27
C LYS A 107 -0.94 -5.16 2.17
N LEU A 108 -1.09 -5.62 0.93
CA LEU A 108 -0.54 -4.95 -0.23
C LEU A 108 -1.34 -3.68 -0.51
N LEU A 109 -0.64 -2.55 -0.55
CA LEU A 109 -1.24 -1.26 -0.83
C LEU A 109 -1.65 -1.17 -2.30
N SER A 110 -2.80 -0.55 -2.56
CA SER A 110 -3.10 -0.07 -3.89
C SER A 110 -2.11 1.02 -4.31
N TYR A 111 -2.01 1.27 -5.61
CA TYR A 111 -1.21 2.39 -6.13
C TYR A 111 -1.60 3.73 -5.49
N SER A 112 -2.90 3.98 -5.29
CA SER A 112 -3.38 5.20 -4.63
C SER A 112 -3.01 5.26 -3.14
N GLU A 113 -3.12 4.16 -2.41
CA GLU A 113 -2.69 4.09 -1.00
C GLU A 113 -1.18 4.35 -0.88
N SER A 114 -0.37 3.75 -1.76
CA SER A 114 1.08 3.98 -1.82
C SER A 114 1.45 5.43 -2.15
N GLU A 115 0.73 6.07 -3.08
CA GLU A 115 0.98 7.48 -3.41
C GLU A 115 0.61 8.42 -2.26
N VAL A 116 -0.47 8.11 -1.53
CA VAL A 116 -0.85 8.87 -0.32
C VAL A 116 0.25 8.77 0.73
N GLU A 117 0.76 7.57 1.03
CA GLU A 117 1.86 7.39 1.98
C GLU A 117 3.13 8.13 1.53
N ARG A 118 3.47 8.06 0.24
CA ARG A 118 4.63 8.77 -0.31
C ARG A 118 4.50 10.29 -0.14
N LEU A 119 3.33 10.85 -0.45
CA LEU A 119 3.08 12.28 -0.30
C LEU A 119 3.10 12.71 1.16
N GLN A 120 2.56 11.89 2.06
CA GLN A 120 2.62 12.13 3.50
C GLN A 120 4.07 12.12 4.00
N ALA A 121 4.88 11.14 3.60
CA ALA A 121 6.29 11.06 3.99
C ALA A 121 7.09 12.28 3.51
N VAL A 122 6.90 12.69 2.24
CA VAL A 122 7.53 13.91 1.69
C VAL A 122 7.11 15.15 2.47
N LYS A 123 5.81 15.28 2.77
CA LYS A 123 5.31 16.41 3.56
C LYS A 123 5.90 16.44 4.96
N SER A 124 5.94 15.30 5.65
CA SER A 124 6.51 15.20 6.99
C SER A 124 8.00 15.53 7.03
N LEU A 125 8.77 15.12 6.01
CA LEU A 125 10.17 15.50 5.86
C LEU A 125 10.32 17.01 5.66
N ALA A 126 9.55 17.61 4.75
CA ALA A 126 9.59 19.05 4.51
C ALA A 126 9.19 19.87 5.75
N GLU A 127 8.20 19.40 6.52
CA GLU A 127 7.78 20.03 7.78
C GLU A 127 8.88 19.93 8.86
N ALA A 128 9.57 18.78 8.95
CA ALA A 128 10.68 18.59 9.87
C ALA A 128 11.88 19.49 9.51
N GLU A 129 12.22 19.60 8.23
CA GLU A 129 13.28 20.49 7.74
C GLU A 129 12.94 21.96 8.01
N ALA A 130 11.73 22.41 7.65
CA ALA A 130 11.30 23.77 7.92
C ALA A 130 11.25 24.09 9.42
N ARG A 131 10.93 23.11 10.28
CA ARG A 131 10.99 23.28 11.74
C ARG A 131 12.44 23.43 12.22
N ARG A 132 13.37 22.64 11.68
CA ARG A 132 14.80 22.74 11.99
C ARG A 132 15.36 24.10 11.57
N GLU A 133 15.08 24.53 10.34
CA GLU A 133 15.54 25.84 9.84
C GLU A 133 15.00 27.01 10.65
N ARG A 134 13.71 26.99 11.04
CA ARG A 134 13.13 28.03 11.91
C ARG A 134 13.75 28.02 13.30
N ALA A 135 14.03 26.85 13.86
CA ALA A 135 14.70 26.74 15.16
C ALA A 135 16.13 27.31 15.08
N GLU A 136 16.89 26.94 14.06
CA GLU A 136 18.25 27.47 13.82
C GLU A 136 18.22 29.00 13.63
N ALA A 137 17.34 29.51 12.77
CA ALA A 137 17.20 30.95 12.56
C ALA A 137 16.81 31.70 13.85
N GLY A 138 15.93 31.11 14.67
CA GLY A 138 15.56 31.66 15.97
C GLY A 138 16.73 31.74 16.94
N VAL A 139 17.58 30.71 16.99
CA VAL A 139 18.80 30.68 17.82
C VAL A 139 19.77 31.80 17.39
N TYR A 140 19.97 31.99 16.09
CA TYR A 140 20.84 33.06 15.58
C TYR A 140 20.26 34.47 15.78
N SER A 141 18.94 34.64 15.65
CA SER A 141 18.25 35.90 15.94
C SER A 141 18.39 36.29 17.41
N LEU A 142 18.24 35.33 18.33
CA LEU A 142 18.50 35.54 19.75
C LEU A 142 19.96 35.92 20.00
N ALA A 143 20.91 35.23 19.37
CA ALA A 143 22.32 35.55 19.49
C ALA A 143 22.63 37.00 19.06
N GLU A 144 22.07 37.45 17.93
CA GLU A 144 22.20 38.84 17.47
C GLU A 144 21.64 39.85 18.49
N GLN A 145 20.47 39.57 19.07
CA GLN A 145 19.87 40.43 20.10
C GLN A 145 20.75 40.53 21.34
N LEU A 146 21.34 39.43 21.80
CA LEU A 146 22.23 39.41 22.97
C LEU A 146 23.55 40.16 22.69
N LEU A 147 24.10 40.07 21.48
CA LEU A 147 25.27 40.87 21.10
C LEU A 147 24.94 42.37 21.13
N ARG A 148 23.76 42.77 20.64
CA ARG A 148 23.30 44.17 20.65
C ARG A 148 23.08 44.74 22.05
N THR A 149 22.82 43.92 23.07
CA THR A 149 22.75 44.38 24.47
C THR A 149 24.13 44.54 25.11
N GLY A 150 25.21 44.25 24.39
CA GLY A 150 26.60 44.45 24.82
C GLY A 150 27.26 43.20 25.41
N MET A 151 26.66 42.02 25.27
CA MET A 151 27.31 40.76 25.66
C MET A 151 28.46 40.43 24.69
N SER A 152 29.53 39.83 25.21
CA SER A 152 30.64 39.36 24.36
C SER A 152 30.24 38.12 23.56
N VAL A 153 30.95 37.84 22.47
CA VAL A 153 30.71 36.66 21.63
C VAL A 153 30.81 35.36 22.43
N GLU A 154 31.74 35.30 23.39
CA GLU A 154 31.94 34.14 24.28
C GLU A 154 30.75 33.94 25.22
N GLN A 155 30.15 35.02 25.73
CA GLN A 155 28.96 34.96 26.57
C GLN A 155 27.73 34.50 25.76
N VAL A 156 27.56 35.03 24.55
CA VAL A 156 26.45 34.65 23.66
C VAL A 156 26.58 33.21 23.18
N ALA A 157 27.78 32.77 22.81
CA ALA A 157 28.07 31.38 22.44
C ALA A 157 27.66 30.41 23.56
N ALA A 158 28.00 30.73 24.81
CA ALA A 158 27.64 29.92 25.97
C ALA A 158 26.11 29.88 26.23
N ILE A 159 25.41 31.00 26.07
CA ILE A 159 23.96 31.11 26.32
C ILE A 159 23.13 30.44 25.21
N ALA A 160 23.51 30.67 23.95
CA ALA A 160 22.81 30.12 22.79
C ALA A 160 23.28 28.71 22.41
N ASN A 161 24.27 28.17 23.12
CA ASN A 161 24.93 26.89 22.83
C ASN A 161 25.42 26.80 21.37
N LEU A 162 26.10 27.87 20.92
CA LEU A 162 26.67 28.00 19.58
C LEU A 162 28.20 28.01 19.64
N ASP A 163 28.85 27.74 18.50
CA ASP A 163 30.29 27.95 18.39
C ASP A 163 30.61 29.46 18.32
N ALA A 164 31.53 29.90 19.17
CA ALA A 164 32.02 31.27 19.16
C ALA A 164 32.75 31.61 17.85
N ALA A 165 33.40 30.63 17.18
CA ALA A 165 34.01 30.85 15.88
C ALA A 165 32.96 31.19 14.80
N ASP A 166 31.86 30.44 14.75
CA ASP A 166 30.74 30.70 13.83
C ASP A 166 30.10 32.06 14.08
N LEU A 167 29.90 32.44 15.34
CA LEU A 167 29.38 33.77 15.69
C LEU A 167 30.31 34.89 15.25
N ARG A 168 31.63 34.75 15.42
CA ARG A 168 32.61 35.75 14.94
C ARG A 168 32.62 35.84 13.42
N GLN A 169 32.51 34.72 12.71
CA GLN A 169 32.43 34.72 11.25
C GLN A 169 31.14 35.39 10.75
N ARG A 170 30.02 35.18 11.45
CA ARG A 170 28.70 35.67 11.04
C ARG A 170 28.43 37.12 11.43
N PHE A 171 28.94 37.58 12.57
CA PHE A 171 28.60 38.89 13.16
C PHE A 171 29.81 39.78 13.48
N GLY A 172 31.05 39.33 13.27
CA GLY A 172 32.28 40.03 13.65
C GLY A 172 32.74 41.12 12.68
N GLY A 173 31.82 42.00 12.25
CA GLY A 173 32.13 43.23 11.51
C GLY A 173 32.41 44.41 12.44
#